data_AF-F3KDN8-F1
#
_entry.id   AF-F3KDN8-F1
#
_cell.length_a   1.000
_cell.length_b   1.000
_cell.length_c   1.000
_cell.angle_alpha   90.00
_cell.angle_beta   90.00
_cell.angle_gamma   90.00
#
_symmetry.space_group_name_H-M   'P 1'
#
loop_
_entity.id
_entity.type
_entity.pdbx_description
1 polymer ?
#
loop_
_entity_poly.entity_id
_entity_poly.type
_entity_poly.pdbx_seq_one_letter_code
_entity_poly.pdbx_strand_id
1 'polypeptide(L)'
;MLTHEESIAVIEFEAQDKQSYLARLYESDGDEIGSFQILGDQWRLDAKFVKMKYWSNLLGLDSRYGLERLQGRYSNIDDENSKPHLAHDLGEDAVIEFFTIFGWSPFVDSSYGSSSYTDIDINNRYEVFKTQTGLLIRSGPIPVTEEDEGIVSRVISSVKGAF
;
A
#
# COMPACT_ATOMS: atom_id res chain seq x y z
N MET A 1 17.01 -14.67 -14.16
CA MET A 1 16.51 -14.44 -12.79
C MET A 1 15.21 -13.69 -12.93
N LEU A 2 14.08 -14.29 -12.56
CA LEU A 2 12.82 -13.55 -12.48
C LEU A 2 12.93 -12.57 -11.31
N THR A 3 12.57 -11.31 -11.53
CA THR A 3 12.39 -10.31 -10.47
C THR A 3 11.36 -10.86 -9.47
N HIS A 4 11.79 -11.13 -8.24
CA HIS A 4 10.90 -11.56 -7.17
C HIS A 4 10.09 -10.34 -6.72
N GLU A 5 8.86 -10.24 -7.21
CA GLU A 5 7.88 -9.25 -6.79
C GLU A 5 6.87 -9.96 -5.88
N GLU A 6 6.69 -9.45 -4.67
CA GLU A 6 5.79 -10.01 -3.67
C GLU A 6 4.73 -8.96 -3.36
N SER A 7 3.45 -9.31 -3.46
CA SER A 7 2.35 -8.43 -3.05
C SER A 7 2.31 -8.36 -1.53
N ILE A 8 2.42 -7.16 -0.98
CA ILE A 8 2.56 -6.93 0.47
C ILE A 8 1.41 -6.13 1.06
N ALA A 9 0.68 -5.38 0.25
CA ALA A 9 -0.45 -4.59 0.71
C ALA A 9 -1.35 -4.21 -0.44
N VAL A 10 -2.59 -3.93 -0.10
CA VAL A 10 -3.63 -3.51 -1.02
C VAL A 10 -4.31 -2.28 -0.45
N ILE A 11 -4.56 -1.28 -1.28
CA ILE A 11 -5.26 -0.06 -0.88
C ILE A 11 -6.43 0.21 -1.81
N GLU A 12 -7.56 0.57 -1.21
CA GLU A 12 -8.76 1.07 -1.88
C GLU A 12 -9.19 2.40 -1.25
N PHE A 13 -9.81 3.28 -2.04
CA PHE A 13 -10.17 4.62 -1.60
C PHE A 13 -11.66 4.88 -1.74
N GLU A 14 -12.24 5.49 -0.71
CA GLU A 14 -13.59 6.06 -0.74
C GLU A 14 -13.54 7.57 -0.61
N ALA A 15 -14.25 8.29 -1.47
CA ALA A 15 -14.36 9.74 -1.37
C ALA A 15 -15.16 10.14 -0.12
N GLN A 16 -14.63 11.08 0.67
CA GLN A 16 -15.32 11.64 1.84
C GLN A 16 -15.68 13.11 1.61
N ASP A 17 -14.75 13.89 1.05
CA ASP A 17 -14.95 15.29 0.67
C ASP A 17 -13.95 15.67 -0.45
N LYS A 18 -13.91 16.93 -0.86
CA LYS A 18 -12.93 17.46 -1.81
C LYS A 18 -11.51 17.24 -1.29
N GLN A 19 -10.73 16.42 -2.01
CA GLN A 19 -9.36 16.06 -1.64
C GLN A 19 -9.26 15.44 -0.23
N SER A 20 -10.31 14.73 0.20
CA SER A 20 -10.33 13.94 1.43
C SER A 20 -10.93 12.57 1.14
N TYR A 21 -10.19 11.53 1.48
CA TYR A 21 -10.54 10.14 1.19
C TYR A 21 -10.37 9.28 2.43
N LEU A 22 -11.12 8.18 2.49
CA LEU A 22 -10.86 7.08 3.41
C LEU A 22 -10.09 6.01 2.64
N ALA A 23 -8.86 5.72 3.03
CA ALA A 23 -8.07 4.62 2.50
C ALA A 23 -8.28 3.38 3.36
N ARG A 24 -8.76 2.29 2.76
CA ARG A 24 -8.77 0.97 3.40
C ARG A 24 -7.53 0.21 2.96
N LEU A 25 -6.74 -0.22 3.93
CA LEU A 25 -5.50 -0.95 3.73
C LEU A 25 -5.72 -2.41 4.14
N TYR A 26 -5.35 -3.33 3.25
CA TYR A 26 -5.46 -4.76 3.45
C TYR A 26 -4.10 -5.45 3.29
N GLU A 27 -3.93 -6.56 3.98
CA GLU A 27 -2.90 -7.55 3.66
C GLU A 27 -3.17 -8.16 2.28
N SER A 28 -2.15 -8.76 1.66
CA SER A 28 -2.29 -9.34 0.32
C SER A 28 -3.21 -10.57 0.27
N ASP A 29 -3.50 -11.20 1.41
CA ASP A 29 -4.47 -12.28 1.58
C ASP A 29 -5.90 -11.79 1.87
N GLY A 30 -6.09 -10.48 2.09
CA GLY A 30 -7.39 -9.82 2.19
C GLY A 30 -7.79 -9.36 3.60
N ASP A 31 -7.00 -9.65 4.63
CA ASP A 31 -7.30 -9.16 5.99
C ASP A 31 -7.14 -7.64 6.08
N GLU A 32 -8.12 -6.94 6.66
CA GLU A 32 -8.05 -5.48 6.81
C GLU A 32 -7.04 -5.10 7.91
N ILE A 33 -6.00 -4.36 7.53
CA ILE A 33 -5.01 -3.77 8.44
C ILE A 33 -5.63 -2.56 9.13
N GLY A 34 -6.35 -1.74 8.38
CA GLY A 34 -7.08 -0.60 8.93
C GLY A 34 -7.59 0.39 7.89
N SER A 35 -8.28 1.40 8.40
CA SER A 35 -8.89 2.47 7.64
C SER A 35 -8.30 3.83 8.06
N PHE A 36 -7.80 4.59 7.09
CA PHE A 36 -7.00 5.80 7.32
C PHE A 36 -7.53 6.99 6.53
N GLN A 37 -7.69 8.15 7.18
CA GLN A 37 -8.06 9.37 6.46
C GLN A 37 -6.87 9.93 5.67
N ILE A 38 -7.07 10.21 4.38
CA ILE A 38 -6.05 10.72 3.46
C ILE A 38 -6.49 12.09 2.94
N LEU A 39 -5.61 13.09 3.10
CA LEU A 39 -5.81 14.45 2.64
C LEU A 39 -4.90 14.73 1.44
N GLY A 40 -5.45 15.12 0.30
CA GLY A 40 -4.70 15.25 -0.94
C GLY A 40 -5.44 14.69 -2.15
N ASP A 41 -4.83 14.79 -3.32
CA ASP A 41 -5.22 14.11 -4.55
C ASP A 41 -4.26 12.95 -4.92
N GLN A 42 -3.17 12.82 -4.17
CA GLN A 42 -2.23 11.72 -4.22
C GLN A 42 -2.13 11.03 -2.86
N TRP A 43 -1.68 9.78 -2.87
CA TRP A 43 -1.30 9.05 -1.66
C TRP A 43 0.14 8.57 -1.77
N ARG A 44 0.78 8.39 -0.62
CA ARG A 44 2.17 7.95 -0.49
C ARG A 44 2.30 6.89 0.60
N LEU A 45 3.02 5.84 0.28
CA LEU A 45 3.40 4.79 1.21
C LEU A 45 4.93 4.73 1.33
N ASP A 46 5.39 4.85 2.56
CA ASP A 46 6.80 4.76 2.93
C ASP A 46 7.07 3.38 3.57
N ALA A 47 8.22 2.79 3.24
CA ALA A 47 8.69 1.55 3.82
C ALA A 47 10.20 1.55 4.00
N LYS A 48 10.66 0.77 4.97
CA LYS A 48 12.08 0.54 5.24
C LYS A 48 12.46 -0.88 4.91
N PHE A 49 13.61 -1.02 4.26
CA PHE A 49 14.16 -2.27 3.81
C PHE A 49 15.48 -2.53 4.53
N VAL A 50 15.66 -3.77 5.00
CA VAL A 50 16.91 -4.23 5.60
C VAL A 50 17.46 -5.39 4.78
N LYS A 51 18.65 -5.18 4.25
CA LYS A 51 19.41 -6.19 3.54
C LYS A 51 20.35 -6.88 4.51
N MET A 52 20.22 -8.20 4.61
CA MET A 52 21.07 -9.02 5.46
C MET A 52 22.40 -9.36 4.74
N LYS A 53 23.48 -9.59 5.51
CA LYS A 53 24.79 -9.97 4.95
C LYS A 53 24.75 -11.33 4.28
N TYR A 54 25.62 -11.51 3.28
CA TYR A 54 25.62 -12.62 2.31
C TYR A 54 25.58 -14.04 2.89
N TRP A 55 26.15 -14.28 4.08
CA TRP A 55 26.09 -15.60 4.74
C TRP A 55 24.71 -15.92 5.36
N SER A 56 23.84 -14.92 5.53
CA SER A 56 22.44 -15.11 5.92
C SER A 56 21.55 -15.50 4.74
N ASN A 57 21.93 -15.12 3.52
CA ASN A 57 21.20 -15.49 2.29
C ASN A 57 21.30 -16.98 1.96
N LEU A 58 22.34 -17.67 2.46
CA LEU A 58 22.51 -19.12 2.30
C LEU A 58 21.44 -19.93 3.07
N LEU A 59 20.69 -19.27 3.97
CA LEU A 59 19.60 -19.85 4.77
C LEU A 59 18.20 -19.49 4.22
N GLY A 60 18.08 -18.88 3.04
CA GLY A 60 16.78 -18.52 2.46
C GLY A 60 16.10 -17.32 3.13
N LEU A 61 16.87 -16.47 3.83
CA LEU A 61 16.35 -15.27 4.48
C LEU A 61 16.32 -14.11 3.48
N ASP A 62 15.21 -13.98 2.77
CA ASP A 62 14.94 -12.85 1.90
C ASP A 62 14.92 -11.52 2.69
N SER A 63 15.24 -10.42 2.01
CA SER A 63 15.21 -9.05 2.53
C SER A 63 14.00 -8.79 3.44
N ARG A 64 14.21 -8.14 4.59
CA ARG A 64 13.12 -7.76 5.50
C ARG A 64 12.60 -6.37 5.11
N TYR A 65 11.30 -6.16 5.29
CA TYR A 65 10.65 -4.88 5.03
C TYR A 65 9.64 -4.57 6.12
N GLY A 66 9.40 -3.30 6.38
CA GLY A 66 8.35 -2.80 7.26
C GLY A 66 7.71 -1.58 6.64
N LEU A 67 6.38 -1.54 6.62
CA LEU A 67 5.65 -0.33 6.25
C LEU A 67 5.80 0.68 7.37
N GLU A 68 6.18 1.92 7.04
CA GLU A 68 6.41 2.95 8.05
C GLU A 68 5.24 3.91 8.12
N ARG A 69 4.81 4.43 6.97
CA ARG A 69 3.89 5.57 6.95
C ARG A 69 3.00 5.60 5.73
N LEU A 70 1.72 5.81 5.96
CA LEU A 70 0.73 6.13 4.93
C LEU A 70 0.27 7.57 5.10
N GLN A 71 0.25 8.33 4.01
CA GLN A 71 -0.18 9.73 4.04
C GLN A 71 -0.70 10.19 2.69
N GLY A 72 -1.44 11.29 2.71
CA GLY A 72 -1.81 12.00 1.49
C GLY A 72 -0.74 12.97 1.04
N ARG A 73 -0.85 13.40 -0.21
CA ARG A 73 0.01 14.40 -0.85
C ARG A 73 -0.82 15.22 -1.82
N TYR A 74 -0.46 16.48 -1.99
CA TYR A 74 -1.04 17.36 -2.99
C TYR A 74 -0.11 17.42 -4.22
N SER A 75 -0.65 17.12 -5.40
CA SER A 75 0.09 17.22 -6.66
C SER A 75 0.44 18.69 -6.99
N ASN A 76 -0.44 19.61 -6.60
CA ASN A 76 -0.23 21.05 -6.71
C ASN A 76 0.65 21.57 -5.56
N ILE A 77 1.67 22.36 -5.90
CA ILE A 77 2.67 22.85 -4.93
C ILE A 77 2.13 23.89 -3.95
N ASP A 78 1.18 24.74 -4.37
CA ASP A 78 0.58 25.74 -3.48
C ASP A 78 -0.29 25.05 -2.44
N ASP A 79 -1.05 24.03 -2.87
CA ASP A 79 -1.81 23.15 -1.99
C ASP A 79 -0.89 22.39 -1.03
N GLU A 80 0.18 21.76 -1.52
CA GLU A 80 1.15 21.02 -0.70
C GLU A 80 1.76 21.89 0.40
N ASN A 81 2.01 23.17 0.13
CA ASN A 81 2.59 24.09 1.09
C ASN A 81 1.57 24.71 2.07
N SER A 82 0.29 24.75 1.72
CA SER A 82 -0.71 25.55 2.46
C SER A 82 -1.84 24.74 3.08
N LYS A 83 -2.14 23.55 2.55
CA LYS A 83 -3.22 22.69 3.04
C LYS A 83 -2.74 21.79 4.19
N PRO A 84 -3.66 21.36 5.06
CA PRO A 84 -3.32 20.46 6.16
C PRO A 84 -2.83 19.09 5.64
N HIS A 85 -1.88 18.52 6.36
CA HIS A 85 -1.34 17.18 6.12
C HIS A 85 -1.76 16.24 7.25
N LEU A 86 -2.02 14.99 6.90
CA LEU A 86 -2.27 13.92 7.86
C LEU A 86 -1.47 12.68 7.45
N ALA A 87 -0.62 12.23 8.36
CA ALA A 87 0.19 11.04 8.19
C ALA A 87 -0.13 10.03 9.30
N HIS A 88 -0.18 8.77 8.91
CA HIS A 88 -0.47 7.64 9.78
C HIS A 88 0.77 6.76 9.87
N ASP A 89 1.17 6.45 11.09
CA ASP A 89 2.18 5.43 11.37
C ASP A 89 1.55 4.05 11.17
N LEU A 90 2.16 3.21 10.35
CA LEU A 90 1.70 1.85 10.09
C LEU A 90 2.37 0.81 11.01
N GLY A 91 3.30 1.25 11.86
CA GLY A 91 4.07 0.40 12.75
C GLY A 91 5.28 -0.20 12.03
N GLU A 92 6.47 0.24 12.42
CA GLU A 92 7.72 -0.39 11.99
C GLU A 92 7.79 -1.83 12.54
N ASP A 93 8.21 -2.79 11.70
CA ASP A 93 8.39 -4.18 12.14
C ASP A 93 9.43 -4.22 13.29
N ALA A 94 9.00 -4.67 14.47
CA ALA A 94 9.84 -4.79 15.66
C ALA A 94 11.13 -5.60 15.40
N VAL A 95 11.11 -6.50 14.41
CA VAL A 95 12.29 -7.25 13.97
C VAL A 95 13.31 -6.33 13.28
N ILE A 96 12.86 -5.38 12.45
CA ILE A 96 13.71 -4.38 11.80
C ILE A 96 14.34 -3.46 12.84
N GLU A 97 13.55 -3.00 13.81
CA GLU A 97 14.05 -2.17 14.91
C GLU A 97 15.16 -2.92 15.68
N PHE A 98 14.91 -4.18 16.08
CA PHE A 98 15.89 -5.02 16.77
C PHE A 98 17.21 -5.16 16.01
N PHE A 99 17.17 -5.37 14.69
CA PHE A 99 18.38 -5.53 13.87
C PHE A 99 19.09 -4.21 13.56
N THR A 100 18.46 -3.06 13.75
CA THR A 100 19.03 -1.75 13.39
C THR A 100 19.38 -0.86 14.58
N ILE A 101 18.91 -1.19 15.79
CA ILE A 101 18.96 -0.35 16.99
C ILE A 101 20.35 0.13 17.41
N PHE A 102 21.43 -0.58 17.05
CA PHE A 102 22.80 -0.25 17.46
C PHE A 102 23.69 0.32 16.36
N GLY A 103 23.19 0.54 15.13
CA GLY A 103 23.95 1.08 13.99
C GLY A 103 25.11 0.19 13.48
N TRP A 104 25.62 -0.69 14.33
CA TRP A 104 26.45 -1.86 14.03
C TRP A 104 25.58 -3.08 14.28
N SER A 105 25.12 -3.74 13.23
CA SER A 105 24.58 -5.08 13.33
C SER A 105 25.48 -6.00 12.52
N PRO A 106 26.04 -7.07 13.11
CA PRO A 106 26.89 -7.98 12.36
C PRO A 106 26.11 -8.69 11.24
N PHE A 107 24.77 -8.66 11.29
CA PHE A 107 23.86 -9.32 10.37
C PHE A 107 23.35 -8.42 9.23
N VAL A 108 23.38 -7.09 9.39
CA VAL A 108 22.86 -6.13 8.40
C VAL A 108 23.97 -5.66 7.46
N ASP A 109 23.74 -5.78 6.15
CA ASP A 109 24.58 -5.24 5.08
C ASP A 109 24.27 -3.75 4.88
N SER A 110 23.00 -3.45 4.66
CA SER A 110 22.51 -2.09 4.45
C SER A 110 21.04 -1.94 4.85
N SER A 111 20.64 -0.70 5.15
CA SER A 111 19.24 -0.30 5.31
C SER A 111 18.94 0.85 4.36
N TYR A 112 17.76 0.86 3.74
CA TYR A 112 17.32 1.94 2.87
C TYR A 112 15.80 2.15 2.97
N GLY A 113 15.36 3.38 2.70
CA GLY A 113 13.95 3.72 2.60
C GLY A 113 13.44 3.64 1.17
N SER A 114 12.18 3.28 1.00
CA SER A 114 11.44 3.35 -0.25
C SER A 114 10.16 4.14 -0.03
N SER A 115 9.83 5.01 -0.96
CA SER A 115 8.64 5.85 -0.90
C SER A 115 8.01 5.88 -2.29
N SER A 116 6.78 5.40 -2.37
CA SER A 116 6.04 5.31 -3.63
C SER A 116 4.72 6.06 -3.48
N TYR A 117 4.35 6.82 -4.52
CA TYR A 117 3.14 7.63 -4.54
C TYR A 117 2.44 7.54 -5.90
N THR A 118 1.13 7.75 -5.90
CA THR A 118 0.32 7.82 -7.12
C THR A 118 -0.96 8.64 -6.88
N ASP A 119 -1.60 9.06 -7.98
CA ASP A 119 -2.89 9.75 -7.93
C ASP A 119 -3.98 8.82 -7.39
N ILE A 120 -4.92 9.39 -6.63
CA ILE A 120 -6.09 8.70 -6.10
C ILE A 120 -7.18 8.65 -7.17
N ASP A 121 -7.62 7.44 -7.50
CA ASP A 121 -8.79 7.13 -8.30
C ASP A 121 -9.62 6.10 -7.53
N ILE A 122 -10.81 6.53 -7.10
CA ILE A 122 -11.73 5.74 -6.27
C ILE A 122 -12.32 4.53 -7.00
N ASN A 123 -12.14 4.43 -8.32
CA ASN A 123 -12.60 3.28 -9.11
C ASN A 123 -11.52 2.20 -9.24
N ASN A 124 -10.32 2.47 -8.72
CA ASN A 124 -9.19 1.56 -8.80
C ASN A 124 -8.80 1.02 -7.42
N ARG A 125 -8.35 -0.22 -7.45
CA ARG A 125 -7.61 -0.89 -6.38
C ARG A 125 -6.13 -0.77 -6.66
N TYR A 126 -5.35 -0.51 -5.63
CA TYR A 126 -3.91 -0.37 -5.71
C TYR A 126 -3.23 -1.53 -5.01
N GLU A 127 -2.44 -2.28 -5.74
CA GLU A 127 -1.63 -3.36 -5.19
C GLU A 127 -0.18 -2.89 -5.06
N VAL A 128 0.37 -3.08 -3.86
CA VAL A 128 1.73 -2.68 -3.51
C VAL A 128 2.60 -3.93 -3.48
N PHE A 129 3.64 -3.90 -4.30
CA PHE A 129 4.63 -4.94 -4.41
C PHE A 129 5.94 -4.52 -3.77
N LYS A 130 6.52 -5.43 -3.00
CA LYS A 130 7.92 -5.39 -2.61
C LYS A 130 8.78 -5.92 -3.75
N THR A 131 9.80 -5.17 -4.12
CA THR A 131 10.81 -5.55 -5.11
C THR A 131 12.21 -5.53 -4.48
N GLN A 132 13.24 -5.93 -5.25
CA GLN A 132 14.62 -5.82 -4.81
C GLN A 132 15.09 -4.37 -4.59
N THR A 133 14.42 -3.38 -5.18
CA THR A 133 14.83 -1.98 -5.18
C THR A 133 13.88 -1.06 -4.41
N GLY A 134 12.78 -1.59 -3.87
CA GLY A 134 11.77 -0.81 -3.16
C GLY A 134 10.34 -1.20 -3.50
N LEU A 135 9.41 -0.30 -3.24
CA LEU A 135 7.98 -0.48 -3.49
C LEU A 135 7.61 -0.18 -4.95
N LEU A 136 6.78 -1.04 -5.52
CA LEU A 136 6.11 -0.84 -6.80
C LEU A 136 4.61 -0.81 -6.58
N ILE A 137 3.90 0.13 -7.21
CA ILE A 137 2.44 0.22 -7.13
C ILE A 137 1.86 -0.16 -8.49
N ARG A 138 0.84 -1.02 -8.51
CA ARG A 138 0.00 -1.30 -9.68
C ARG A 138 -1.44 -0.97 -9.38
N SER A 139 -2.07 -0.20 -10.25
CA SER A 139 -3.50 0.07 -10.19
C SER A 139 -4.26 -0.85 -11.16
N GLY A 140 -5.41 -1.33 -10.72
CA GLY A 140 -6.39 -2.02 -11.56
C GLY A 140 -7.80 -1.68 -11.13
N PRO A 141 -8.83 -1.98 -11.95
CA PRO A 141 -10.22 -1.79 -11.54
C PRO A 141 -10.51 -2.63 -10.29
N ILE A 142 -11.36 -2.11 -9.40
CA ILE A 142 -11.85 -2.88 -8.25
C ILE A 142 -12.59 -4.12 -8.79
N PRO A 143 -12.21 -5.35 -8.40
CA PRO A 143 -12.87 -6.55 -8.89
C PRO A 143 -14.33 -6.57 -8.43
N VAL A 144 -15.26 -6.76 -9.37
CA VAL A 144 -16.68 -6.94 -9.06
C VAL A 144 -16.83 -8.31 -8.39
N THR A 145 -17.41 -8.34 -7.19
CA THR A 145 -17.65 -9.61 -6.50
C THR A 145 -18.75 -10.40 -7.22
N GLU A 146 -18.71 -11.74 -7.17
CA GLU A 146 -19.74 -12.59 -7.79
C GLU A 146 -21.16 -12.31 -7.23
N GLU A 147 -21.26 -11.80 -6.00
CA GLU A 147 -22.51 -11.38 -5.38
C GLU A 147 -23.13 -10.17 -6.09
N ASP A 148 -22.31 -9.19 -6.48
CA ASP A 148 -22.75 -7.99 -7.20
C ASP A 148 -23.21 -8.34 -8.63
N GLU A 149 -22.53 -9.26 -9.31
CA GLU A 149 -22.99 -9.79 -10.61
C GLU A 149 -24.33 -10.52 -10.48
N GLY A 150 -24.51 -11.28 -9.40
CA GLY A 150 -25.75 -11.98 -9.07
C GLY A 150 -26.92 -11.02 -8.82
N ILE A 151 -26.67 -9.87 -8.19
CA ILE A 151 -27.69 -8.83 -7.97
C ILE A 151 -28.03 -8.12 -9.28
N VAL A 152 -27.03 -7.68 -10.05
CA VAL A 152 -27.23 -6.97 -11.31
C VAL A 152 -27.98 -7.84 -12.32
N SER A 153 -27.62 -9.12 -12.44
CA SER A 153 -28.30 -10.06 -13.33
C SER A 153 -29.77 -10.30 -12.94
N ARG A 154 -30.08 -10.39 -11.64
CA ARG A 154 -31.46 -10.54 -11.14
C ARG A 154 -32.30 -9.29 -11.38
N VAL A 155 -31.73 -8.09 -11.19
CA VAL A 155 -32.42 -6.83 -11.47
C VAL A 155 -32.74 -6.69 -12.97
N ILE A 156 -31.76 -6.97 -13.84
CA ILE A 156 -31.96 -6.92 -15.30
C ILE A 156 -33.01 -7.95 -15.76
N SER A 157 -33.03 -9.15 -15.18
CA SER A 157 -34.05 -10.17 -15.45
C SER A 157 -35.45 -9.72 -15.03
N SER A 158 -35.58 -9.08 -13.86
CA SER A 158 -36.86 -8.58 -13.35
C SER A 158 -37.43 -7.46 -14.22
N VAL A 159 -36.59 -6.61 -14.82
CA VAL A 159 -37.03 -5.53 -15.72
C VAL A 159 -37.47 -6.08 -17.08
N LYS A 160 -36.81 -7.12 -17.59
CA LYS A 160 -37.19 -7.78 -18.87
C LYS A 160 -38.48 -8.61 -18.77
N GLY A 161 -38.86 -9.07 -17.58
CA GLY A 161 -40.12 -9.81 -17.36
C GLY A 161 -41.36 -8.92 -17.18
N ALA A 162 -41.20 -7.59 -17.15
CA ALA A 162 -42.26 -6.62 -16.92
C ALA A 162 -42.79 -5.95 -18.21
N PHE A 163 -42.33 -6.38 -19.39
CA PHE A 163 -42.76 -5.88 -20.70
C PHE A 163 -43.19 -7.02 -21.63
#